data_AF-A0A928DE47-F1
#
_entry.id   AF-A0A928DE47-F1
#
_cell.length_a   1.000
_cell.length_b   1.000
_cell.length_c   1.000
_cell.angle_alpha   90.00
_cell.angle_beta   90.00
_cell.angle_gamma   90.00
#
_symmetry.space_group_name_H-M   'P 1'
#
loop_
_entity.id
_entity.type
_entity.pdbx_description
1 polymer ?
#
loop_
_entity_poly.entity_id
_entity_poly.type
_entity_poly.pdbx_seq_one_letter_code
_entity_poly.pdbx_strand_id
1 'polypeptide(L)'
;MKFLTKLSVAALLMCAVSVQAAKVLKNWAPTTGYNKSDAAAWQDDGKTVTLKGIDRGKWIIFRTSPPVPAQLGQKLQITLKNVKAKGEIKLGYYAYVSGFGCCAQKDEVLKPVTAPSVTVEVPVEGKSTKILRPRITIMPGAELSFSGIEFKVVGQAEPKYTAVALPDKPDALYKVGETVKFTVKALKDGKDLKGGNATVYIYKNGIYTGKHSLDLSKSSIVEEKMNVPGFVVATADIVYNGKKIVSNVWGAQIGAAGFSVDQIKAGKPAPADLLDYWHGEFAKLNKEIPANFQKKLVNANGNHNRYQLICDNFGGTKTYATIIVPKKPGKYPMIFTVPPAGNAVFSYPTDFSNAIRVTIAVFDRTFPSQEAYNKFNSPTWYFYMGAQKRNTYYYYKSILGMMRVMDYAMKEIPEWDGKHLAAIGRSQGGGSAIIMSALNQKIQCVSADVPALCDHNARTAGRRPGWPQVMDYPKTAKTFAVDAQYFDAANFAAFVKCPAVVSVGFYDTMCEPASVYAAFNNLKGEKKIINCITYGHGWGNRDNTFDKETEKLVNTTFAK
;
A
#
# COMPACT_ATOMS: atom_id res chain seq x y z
N MET A 1 -1.85 18.76 70.55
CA MET A 1 -2.86 17.70 70.40
C MET A 1 -2.36 16.76 69.30
N LYS A 2 -1.74 15.63 69.63
CA LYS A 2 -2.39 14.34 69.98
C LYS A 2 -3.37 13.93 68.86
N PHE A 3 -3.28 12.82 68.14
CA PHE A 3 -2.51 11.56 68.17
C PHE A 3 -2.68 10.99 66.73
N LEU A 4 -1.66 10.55 65.99
CA LEU A 4 -1.02 9.21 66.05
C LEU A 4 -2.10 8.10 65.96
N THR A 5 -2.11 7.09 65.08
CA THR A 5 -1.06 6.21 64.53
C THR A 5 -1.81 4.95 63.99
N LYS A 6 -1.34 4.01 63.17
CA LYS A 6 -0.02 3.42 62.92
C LYS A 6 -0.16 2.32 61.84
N LEU A 7 0.97 2.03 61.19
CA LEU A 7 1.43 0.72 60.66
C LEU A 7 0.71 0.14 59.42
N SER A 8 1.38 -0.39 58.40
CA SER A 8 2.80 -0.70 58.19
C SER A 8 3.11 -0.94 56.71
N VAL A 9 4.32 -0.54 56.31
CA VAL A 9 5.07 -1.02 55.16
C VAL A 9 5.39 -2.50 55.33
N ALA A 10 5.18 -3.34 54.30
CA ALA A 10 6.09 -4.42 53.88
C ALA A 10 5.59 -5.21 52.65
N ALA A 11 6.49 -5.34 51.65
CA ALA A 11 6.64 -6.43 50.67
C ALA A 11 5.54 -6.64 49.59
N LEU A 12 5.80 -6.36 48.31
CA LEU A 12 6.48 -7.21 47.30
C LEU A 12 5.67 -8.45 46.83
N LEU A 13 5.51 -8.51 45.50
CA LEU A 13 5.22 -9.65 44.62
C LEU A 13 3.77 -10.09 44.31
N MET A 14 3.54 -10.19 42.99
CA MET A 14 2.78 -11.20 42.24
C MET A 14 1.28 -10.98 41.91
N CYS A 15 1.08 -10.77 40.60
CA CYS A 15 0.14 -11.47 39.71
C CYS A 15 -1.36 -11.10 39.63
N ALA A 16 -1.80 -11.24 38.37
CA ALA A 16 -3.14 -11.49 37.84
C ALA A 16 -4.08 -10.27 37.78
N VAL A 17 -4.27 -9.64 36.62
CA VAL A 17 -5.11 -10.15 35.50
C VAL A 17 -6.46 -10.66 36.01
N SER A 18 -7.42 -9.77 36.17
CA SER A 18 -8.82 -10.01 35.78
C SER A 18 -9.59 -8.69 35.88
N VAL A 19 -10.68 -8.58 35.13
CA VAL A 19 -11.61 -7.42 35.02
C VAL A 19 -11.39 -6.58 33.76
N GLN A 20 -11.42 -7.24 32.59
CA GLN A 20 -11.94 -6.64 31.35
C GLN A 20 -12.25 -7.72 30.31
N ALA A 21 -13.16 -8.63 30.66
CA ALA A 21 -13.69 -9.64 29.74
C ALA A 21 -15.20 -9.76 29.97
N ALA A 22 -15.99 -8.75 29.58
CA ALA A 22 -17.45 -8.86 29.61
C ALA A 22 -18.23 -7.91 28.68
N LYS A 23 -17.62 -7.03 27.86
CA LYS A 23 -18.42 -6.01 27.14
C LYS A 23 -18.01 -5.63 25.71
N VAL A 24 -17.32 -6.49 24.97
CA VAL A 24 -17.03 -6.24 23.54
C VAL A 24 -17.33 -7.47 22.68
N LEU A 25 -18.62 -7.81 22.49
CA LEU A 25 -19.04 -8.83 21.53
C LEU A 25 -20.37 -8.44 20.88
N LYS A 26 -20.36 -7.41 20.02
CA LYS A 26 -21.37 -7.21 18.98
C LYS A 26 -20.65 -7.11 17.65
N ASN A 27 -21.07 -7.94 16.70
CA ASN A 27 -20.64 -8.09 15.30
C ASN A 27 -19.74 -9.31 15.08
N TRP A 28 -20.35 -10.47 14.80
CA TRP A 28 -19.69 -11.67 14.29
C TRP A 28 -20.35 -12.10 12.99
N ALA A 29 -19.71 -11.80 11.85
CA ALA A 29 -20.22 -12.15 10.53
C ALA A 29 -19.32 -13.25 9.89
N PRO A 30 -19.81 -14.48 9.68
CA PRO A 30 -19.12 -15.45 8.87
C PRO A 30 -19.22 -15.04 7.39
N THR A 31 -18.12 -15.13 6.66
CA THR A 31 -18.16 -15.12 5.20
C THR A 31 -17.86 -16.54 4.74
N THR A 32 -18.85 -17.22 4.20
CA THR A 32 -18.65 -18.43 3.44
C THR A 32 -18.10 -18.06 2.06
N GLY A 33 -17.04 -18.73 1.63
CA GLY A 33 -16.81 -18.92 0.20
C GLY A 33 -17.76 -20.00 -0.24
N TYR A 34 -18.70 -19.63 -1.11
CA TYR A 34 -19.84 -20.41 -1.64
C TYR A 34 -21.05 -20.52 -0.69
N ASN A 35 -22.19 -20.07 -1.23
CA ASN A 35 -23.54 -19.91 -0.68
C ASN A 35 -23.71 -19.02 0.57
N LYS A 36 -24.34 -17.85 0.33
CA LYS A 36 -24.78 -16.86 1.34
C LYS A 36 -25.94 -17.34 2.23
N SER A 37 -26.54 -18.50 1.95
CA SER A 37 -27.79 -18.93 2.60
C SER A 37 -27.63 -19.48 4.02
N ASP A 38 -26.42 -19.79 4.48
CA ASP A 38 -26.22 -20.54 5.74
C ASP A 38 -25.41 -19.76 6.80
N ALA A 39 -25.27 -18.44 6.62
CA ALA A 39 -24.46 -17.58 7.47
C ALA A 39 -25.24 -17.15 8.74
N ALA A 40 -25.31 -18.01 9.75
CA ALA A 40 -25.73 -17.60 11.08
C ALA A 40 -24.58 -16.84 11.78
N ALA A 41 -24.81 -15.59 12.15
CA ALA A 41 -23.93 -14.82 13.02
C ALA A 41 -23.85 -15.49 14.40
N TRP A 42 -22.69 -15.99 14.81
CA TRP A 42 -22.51 -16.62 16.13
C TRP A 42 -22.18 -15.57 17.20
N GLN A 43 -22.95 -15.56 18.28
CA GLN A 43 -22.62 -14.87 19.54
C GLN A 43 -22.31 -15.94 20.57
N ASP A 44 -21.29 -15.74 21.42
CA ASP A 44 -21.04 -16.61 22.58
C ASP A 44 -22.15 -16.38 23.62
N ASP A 45 -23.27 -17.08 23.46
CA ASP A 45 -24.44 -17.03 24.35
C ASP A 45 -24.54 -18.31 25.21
N GLY A 46 -23.49 -19.12 25.25
CA GLY A 46 -23.43 -20.40 25.97
C GLY A 46 -24.21 -21.54 25.31
N LYS A 47 -24.80 -21.33 24.13
CA LYS A 47 -25.50 -22.41 23.40
C LYS A 47 -24.53 -23.28 22.61
N THR A 48 -24.84 -24.58 22.56
CA THR A 48 -24.14 -25.54 21.71
C THR A 48 -24.39 -25.23 20.24
N VAL A 49 -23.30 -25.05 19.49
CA VAL A 49 -23.29 -24.95 18.03
C VAL A 49 -22.95 -26.31 17.46
N THR A 50 -23.70 -26.77 16.47
CA THR A 50 -23.37 -27.96 15.68
C THR A 50 -23.15 -27.57 14.22
N LEU A 51 -22.01 -27.98 13.68
CA LEU A 51 -21.57 -27.69 12.32
C LEU A 51 -21.34 -29.01 11.59
N LYS A 52 -21.89 -29.14 10.38
CA LYS A 52 -21.74 -30.34 9.53
C LYS A 52 -21.04 -29.99 8.22
N GLY A 53 -20.11 -30.83 7.81
CA GLY A 53 -19.44 -30.74 6.52
C GLY A 53 -20.30 -31.36 5.42
N ILE A 54 -20.63 -30.56 4.41
CA ILE A 54 -21.33 -30.99 3.20
C ILE A 54 -20.33 -31.33 2.08
N ASP A 55 -20.79 -31.75 0.91
CA ASP A 55 -19.98 -32.35 -0.19
C ASP A 55 -18.69 -31.61 -0.58
N ARG A 56 -18.60 -30.28 -0.38
CA ARG A 56 -17.39 -29.48 -0.68
C ARG A 56 -16.60 -29.02 0.55
N GLY A 57 -16.97 -29.48 1.75
CA GLY A 57 -16.49 -29.00 3.04
C GLY A 57 -17.08 -27.63 3.42
N LYS A 58 -17.22 -27.38 4.73
CA LYS A 58 -17.67 -26.08 5.26
C LYS A 58 -16.54 -25.45 6.05
N TRP A 59 -16.26 -24.18 5.83
CA TRP A 59 -15.29 -23.45 6.63
C TRP A 59 -15.86 -22.14 7.15
N ILE A 60 -15.43 -21.77 8.34
CA ILE A 60 -15.83 -20.54 9.03
C ILE A 60 -14.56 -19.74 9.29
N ILE A 61 -14.51 -18.52 8.76
CA ILE A 61 -13.53 -17.51 9.16
C ILE A 61 -14.22 -16.57 10.13
N PHE A 62 -13.63 -16.42 11.31
CA PHE A 62 -14.06 -15.44 12.29
C PHE A 62 -13.48 -14.07 11.88
N ARG A 63 -14.19 -13.35 11.00
CA ARG A 63 -13.69 -12.10 10.41
C ARG A 63 -13.70 -10.89 11.34
N THR A 64 -14.32 -10.99 12.52
CA THR A 64 -14.66 -9.84 13.36
C THR A 64 -14.11 -9.93 14.79
N SER A 65 -13.34 -10.96 15.14
CA SER A 65 -12.58 -10.95 16.39
C SER A 65 -11.57 -9.78 16.36
N PRO A 66 -11.25 -9.16 17.52
CA PRO A 66 -10.13 -8.25 17.59
C PRO A 66 -8.90 -8.94 16.97
N PRO A 67 -8.15 -8.24 16.09
CA PRO A 67 -7.02 -8.82 15.40
C PRO A 67 -6.09 -9.48 16.43
N VAL A 68 -5.81 -10.79 16.28
CA VAL A 68 -4.95 -11.52 17.21
C VAL A 68 -3.49 -11.28 16.80
N PRO A 69 -2.74 -10.41 17.50
CA PRO A 69 -1.38 -10.08 17.10
C PRO A 69 -0.47 -11.23 17.54
N ALA A 70 0.32 -11.76 16.62
CA ALA A 70 1.26 -12.84 16.90
C ALA A 70 2.54 -12.63 16.12
N GLN A 71 3.62 -13.20 16.64
CA GLN A 71 4.96 -13.15 16.08
C GLN A 71 5.47 -14.58 15.79
N LEU A 72 6.46 -14.69 14.91
CA LEU A 72 7.17 -15.96 14.68
C LEU A 72 7.66 -16.54 16.02
N GLY A 73 7.71 -17.87 16.14
CA GLY A 73 8.04 -18.56 17.40
C GLY A 73 6.87 -18.74 18.37
N GLN A 74 5.79 -17.97 18.21
CA GLN A 74 4.57 -18.14 18.99
C GLN A 74 3.64 -19.18 18.36
N LYS A 75 2.58 -19.54 19.08
CA LYS A 75 1.50 -20.39 18.60
C LYS A 75 0.14 -19.74 18.86
N LEU A 76 -0.79 -19.91 17.94
CA LEU A 76 -2.21 -19.62 18.18
C LEU A 76 -2.84 -20.84 18.85
N GLN A 77 -3.22 -20.69 20.11
CA GLN A 77 -4.00 -21.65 20.86
C GLN A 77 -5.49 -21.42 20.61
N ILE A 78 -6.18 -22.46 20.15
CA ILE A 78 -7.62 -22.50 19.88
C ILE A 78 -8.24 -23.51 20.85
N THR A 79 -9.08 -23.03 21.77
CA THR A 79 -9.72 -23.89 22.77
C THR A 79 -11.22 -23.94 22.53
N LEU A 80 -11.76 -25.14 22.40
CA LEU A 80 -13.19 -25.42 22.24
C LEU A 80 -13.73 -26.06 23.53
N LYS A 81 -14.91 -25.65 23.99
CA LYS A 81 -15.59 -26.20 25.18
C LYS A 81 -16.74 -27.13 24.79
N ASN A 82 -16.97 -28.17 25.59
CA ASN A 82 -18.02 -29.18 25.43
C ASN A 82 -18.09 -29.75 24.00
N VAL A 83 -16.97 -30.32 23.56
CA VAL A 83 -16.72 -30.69 22.17
C VAL A 83 -17.24 -32.09 21.86
N LYS A 84 -17.93 -32.23 20.73
CA LYS A 84 -18.17 -33.51 20.04
C LYS A 84 -17.74 -33.37 18.59
N ALA A 85 -16.63 -33.98 18.23
CA ALA A 85 -16.03 -33.93 16.90
C ALA A 85 -16.03 -35.33 16.27
N LYS A 86 -16.51 -35.43 15.03
CA LYS A 86 -16.50 -36.63 14.19
C LYS A 86 -15.93 -36.28 12.81
N GLY A 87 -15.15 -37.18 12.21
CA GLY A 87 -14.49 -36.93 10.93
C GLY A 87 -13.33 -35.93 11.02
N GLU A 88 -12.85 -35.46 9.86
CA GLU A 88 -11.70 -34.56 9.77
C GLU A 88 -12.12 -33.09 9.96
N ILE A 89 -11.61 -32.48 11.02
CA ILE A 89 -11.81 -31.06 11.34
C ILE A 89 -10.43 -30.40 11.41
N LYS A 90 -10.30 -29.18 10.90
CA LYS A 90 -9.07 -28.39 10.96
C LYS A 90 -9.30 -27.11 11.73
N LEU A 91 -8.43 -26.82 12.69
CA LEU A 91 -8.39 -25.57 13.45
C LEU A 91 -7.15 -24.81 13.05
N GLY A 92 -7.27 -23.52 12.73
CA GLY A 92 -6.17 -22.78 12.11
C GLY A 92 -6.38 -21.29 12.04
N TYR A 93 -5.61 -20.64 11.18
CA TYR A 93 -5.72 -19.22 10.93
C TYR A 93 -5.42 -18.83 9.48
N TYR A 94 -5.87 -17.62 9.14
CA TYR A 94 -5.41 -16.83 7.99
C TYR A 94 -4.53 -15.68 8.45
N ALA A 95 -3.39 -15.47 7.79
CA ALA A 95 -2.51 -14.33 8.01
C ALA A 95 -2.45 -13.44 6.76
N TYR A 96 -2.59 -12.13 6.94
CA TYR A 96 -2.41 -11.14 5.87
C TYR A 96 -0.93 -10.82 5.68
N VAL A 97 -0.42 -11.02 4.46
CA VAL A 97 0.89 -10.50 4.05
C VAL A 97 0.68 -9.10 3.48
N SER A 98 1.26 -8.08 4.11
CA SER A 98 1.17 -6.71 3.58
C SER A 98 1.80 -6.62 2.19
N GLY A 99 1.08 -6.07 1.21
CA GLY A 99 1.62 -5.68 -0.10
C GLY A 99 1.41 -6.64 -1.27
N PHE A 100 0.95 -7.89 -1.05
CA PHE A 100 0.86 -8.87 -2.15
C PHE A 100 -0.48 -9.61 -2.30
N GLY A 101 -1.51 -9.33 -1.50
CA GLY A 101 -2.83 -9.98 -1.67
C GLY A 101 -2.85 -11.50 -1.46
N CYS A 102 -1.69 -12.14 -1.24
CA CYS A 102 -1.57 -13.54 -0.87
C CYS A 102 -1.75 -13.69 0.64
N CYS A 103 -2.67 -14.56 1.03
CA CYS A 103 -2.89 -14.96 2.42
C CYS A 103 -2.08 -16.23 2.70
N ALA A 104 -1.34 -16.26 3.81
CA ALA A 104 -0.80 -17.51 4.34
C ALA A 104 -1.86 -18.19 5.20
N GLN A 105 -1.99 -19.51 5.07
CA GLN A 105 -2.92 -20.33 5.85
C GLN A 105 -2.12 -21.43 6.55
N LYS A 106 -2.44 -21.67 7.83
CA LYS A 106 -1.93 -22.79 8.60
C LYS A 106 -3.06 -23.37 9.42
N ASP A 107 -3.19 -24.69 9.38
CA ASP A 107 -4.15 -25.42 10.20
C ASP A 107 -3.50 -26.65 10.83
N GLU A 108 -4.06 -27.07 11.95
CA GLU A 108 -3.81 -28.35 12.60
C GLU A 108 -5.09 -29.19 12.59
N VAL A 109 -4.93 -30.51 12.47
CA VAL A 109 -6.07 -31.44 12.42
C VAL A 109 -6.56 -31.73 13.84
N LEU A 110 -7.83 -31.43 14.09
CA LEU A 110 -8.56 -31.91 15.26
C LEU A 110 -9.05 -33.33 14.98
N LYS A 111 -8.47 -34.31 15.68
CA LYS A 111 -8.93 -35.71 15.63
C LYS A 111 -10.33 -35.84 16.24
N PRO A 112 -11.13 -36.85 15.82
CA PRO A 112 -12.42 -37.14 16.44
C PRO A 112 -12.31 -37.28 17.96
N VAL A 113 -13.19 -36.59 18.69
CA VAL A 113 -13.10 -36.50 20.15
C VAL A 113 -14.45 -36.10 20.75
N THR A 114 -14.78 -36.64 21.92
CA THR A 114 -15.82 -36.10 22.79
C THR A 114 -15.18 -35.72 24.12
N ALA A 115 -15.14 -34.44 24.44
CA ALA A 115 -14.42 -33.95 25.63
C ALA A 115 -15.02 -32.64 26.18
N PRO A 116 -14.93 -32.39 27.49
CA PRO A 116 -15.39 -31.14 28.10
C PRO A 116 -14.60 -29.92 27.59
N SER A 117 -13.37 -30.11 27.14
CA SER A 117 -12.56 -29.08 26.51
C SER A 117 -11.51 -29.71 25.60
N VAL A 118 -11.20 -29.07 24.48
CA VAL A 118 -10.10 -29.44 23.58
C VAL A 118 -9.32 -28.21 23.18
N THR A 119 -8.00 -28.30 23.24
CA THR A 119 -7.10 -27.23 22.85
C THR A 119 -6.18 -27.70 21.73
N VAL A 120 -6.06 -26.88 20.69
CA VAL A 120 -5.14 -27.09 19.57
C VAL A 120 -4.21 -25.88 19.46
N GLU A 121 -2.92 -26.13 19.35
CA GLU A 121 -1.91 -25.09 19.16
C GLU A 121 -1.39 -25.10 17.73
N VAL A 122 -1.58 -23.99 17.02
CA VAL A 122 -1.19 -23.84 15.63
C VAL A 122 0.05 -22.94 15.56
N PRO A 123 1.21 -23.42 15.08
CA PRO A 123 2.43 -22.64 15.05
C PRO A 123 2.31 -21.43 14.11
N VAL A 124 2.93 -20.33 14.52
CA VAL A 124 2.99 -19.10 13.73
C VAL A 124 4.20 -19.18 12.79
N GLU A 125 3.95 -19.29 11.48
CA GLU A 125 4.98 -19.53 10.46
C GLU A 125 4.93 -18.49 9.33
N GLY A 126 6.04 -18.34 8.60
CA GLY A 126 6.14 -17.50 7.39
C GLY A 126 6.51 -16.02 7.63
N LYS A 127 6.80 -15.29 6.55
CA LYS A 127 7.31 -13.89 6.58
C LYS A 127 6.25 -12.84 6.96
N SER A 128 5.06 -13.25 7.41
CA SER A 128 3.86 -12.41 7.48
C SER A 128 3.07 -12.61 8.75
N THR A 129 3.48 -11.97 9.84
CA THR A 129 2.76 -12.11 11.11
C THR A 129 2.64 -10.75 11.78
N LYS A 130 1.47 -10.13 11.58
CA LYS A 130 1.01 -8.99 12.39
C LYS A 130 -0.39 -9.22 12.93
N ILE A 131 -1.24 -9.94 12.19
CA ILE A 131 -2.63 -10.23 12.58
C ILE A 131 -3.02 -11.62 12.07
N LEU A 132 -3.38 -12.51 12.99
CA LEU A 132 -3.99 -13.80 12.69
C LEU A 132 -5.52 -13.67 12.71
N ARG A 133 -6.19 -14.37 11.78
CA ARG A 133 -7.64 -14.54 11.77
C ARG A 133 -7.98 -16.01 11.97
N PRO A 134 -8.45 -16.40 13.17
CA PRO A 134 -8.79 -17.79 13.45
C PRO A 134 -9.85 -18.36 12.50
N ARG A 135 -9.79 -19.67 12.30
CA ARG A 135 -10.61 -20.41 11.34
C ARG A 135 -10.91 -21.82 11.85
N ILE A 136 -12.09 -22.32 11.51
CA ILE A 136 -12.45 -23.74 11.60
C ILE A 136 -12.83 -24.25 10.20
N THR A 137 -12.35 -25.43 9.81
CA THR A 137 -12.74 -26.15 8.59
C THR A 137 -13.28 -27.52 8.95
N ILE A 138 -14.40 -27.90 8.35
CA ILE A 138 -15.08 -29.17 8.57
C ILE A 138 -15.19 -29.83 7.21
N MET A 139 -14.49 -30.95 7.05
CA MET A 139 -14.44 -31.69 5.79
C MET A 139 -15.78 -32.40 5.51
N PRO A 140 -16.09 -32.78 4.26
CA PRO A 140 -17.29 -33.54 3.94
C PRO A 140 -17.45 -34.76 4.85
N GLY A 141 -18.66 -34.97 5.39
CA GLY A 141 -18.96 -36.08 6.31
C GLY A 141 -18.45 -35.90 7.75
N ALA A 142 -17.77 -34.80 8.06
CA ALA A 142 -17.37 -34.45 9.42
C ALA A 142 -18.46 -33.61 10.14
N GLU A 143 -18.48 -33.70 11.47
CA GLU A 143 -19.41 -32.96 12.33
C GLU A 143 -18.67 -32.45 13.57
N LEU A 144 -18.85 -31.17 13.91
CA LEU A 144 -18.30 -30.53 15.10
C LEU A 144 -19.42 -29.87 15.90
N SER A 145 -19.57 -30.27 17.16
CA SER A 145 -20.37 -29.56 18.15
C SER A 145 -19.49 -28.98 19.25
N PHE A 146 -19.75 -27.75 19.69
CA PHE A 146 -19.06 -27.09 20.82
C PHE A 146 -19.95 -25.99 21.42
N SER A 147 -19.74 -25.62 22.68
CA SER A 147 -20.53 -24.59 23.38
C SER A 147 -19.74 -23.33 23.77
N GLY A 148 -18.47 -23.24 23.37
CA GLY A 148 -17.62 -22.08 23.61
C GLY A 148 -16.28 -22.21 22.87
N ILE A 149 -15.68 -21.07 22.51
CA ILE A 149 -14.40 -21.01 21.82
C ILE A 149 -13.53 -19.85 22.33
N GLU A 150 -12.25 -20.11 22.55
CA GLU A 150 -11.26 -19.13 22.99
C GLU A 150 -10.04 -19.15 22.06
N PHE A 151 -9.46 -17.96 21.83
CA PHE A 151 -8.24 -17.78 21.05
C PHE A 151 -7.18 -17.07 21.89
N LYS A 152 -6.01 -17.68 22.02
CA LYS A 152 -4.89 -17.11 22.79
C LYS A 152 -3.59 -17.27 22.04
N VAL A 153 -2.71 -16.27 22.09
CA VAL A 153 -1.33 -16.42 21.60
C VAL A 153 -0.46 -16.87 22.76
N VAL A 154 0.27 -17.96 22.57
CA VAL A 154 1.16 -18.57 23.57
C VAL A 154 2.56 -18.75 23.01
N GLY A 155 3.53 -18.93 23.89
CA GLY A 155 4.94 -19.09 23.52
C GLY A 155 5.69 -17.75 23.39
N GLN A 156 7.02 -17.88 23.33
CA GLN A 156 7.93 -16.74 23.20
C GLN A 156 8.10 -16.39 21.73
N ALA A 157 8.03 -15.10 21.42
CA ALA A 157 8.35 -14.63 20.09
C ALA A 157 9.83 -14.87 19.77
N GLU A 158 10.10 -15.30 18.54
CA GLU A 158 11.45 -15.27 18.00
C GLU A 158 11.97 -13.83 17.97
N PRO A 159 13.23 -13.62 18.36
CA PRO A 159 13.83 -12.29 18.32
C PRO A 159 13.83 -11.75 16.90
N LYS A 160 13.36 -10.52 16.74
CA LYS A 160 13.33 -9.82 15.46
C LYS A 160 14.68 -9.17 15.20
N TYR A 161 15.42 -9.70 14.24
CA TYR A 161 16.65 -9.09 13.77
C TYR A 161 16.39 -8.13 12.61
N THR A 162 16.94 -6.92 12.70
CA THR A 162 16.90 -5.92 11.62
C THR A 162 18.25 -5.23 11.52
N ALA A 163 18.45 -4.41 10.49
CA ALA A 163 19.64 -3.60 10.32
C ALA A 163 19.24 -2.17 9.97
N VAL A 164 20.07 -1.22 10.39
CA VAL A 164 19.97 0.19 10.00
C VAL A 164 21.36 0.70 9.61
N ALA A 165 21.40 1.66 8.69
CA ALA A 165 22.55 2.43 8.30
C ALA A 165 22.16 3.91 8.42
N LEU A 166 22.42 4.50 9.59
CA LEU A 166 21.97 5.84 9.95
C LEU A 166 22.92 6.88 9.34
N PRO A 167 22.44 7.81 8.49
CA PRO A 167 23.27 8.91 8.01
C PRO A 167 23.63 9.85 9.17
N ASP A 168 24.78 10.52 9.06
CA ASP A 168 25.28 11.46 10.07
C ASP A 168 24.50 12.78 10.11
N LYS A 169 23.84 13.17 9.02
CA LYS A 169 22.86 14.26 8.99
C LYS A 169 21.43 13.75 9.22
N PRO A 170 20.64 14.33 10.15
CA PRO A 170 19.27 13.90 10.44
C PRO A 170 18.29 13.97 9.27
N ASP A 171 18.49 14.91 8.34
CA ASP A 171 17.66 15.08 7.14
C ASP A 171 18.11 14.19 5.97
N ALA A 172 19.27 13.52 6.11
CA ALA A 172 19.91 12.71 5.10
C ALA A 172 20.15 13.44 3.77
N LEU A 173 20.31 14.77 3.79
CA LEU A 173 20.56 15.59 2.61
C LEU A 173 21.98 16.16 2.59
N TYR A 174 22.61 16.04 1.43
CA TYR A 174 24.01 16.42 1.19
C TYR A 174 24.11 17.22 -0.11
N LYS A 175 25.21 17.95 -0.27
CA LYS A 175 25.62 18.48 -1.57
C LYS A 175 26.48 17.45 -2.30
N VAL A 176 26.39 17.42 -3.62
CA VAL A 176 27.39 16.74 -4.45
C VAL A 176 28.79 17.18 -4.04
N GLY A 177 29.71 16.22 -3.86
CA GLY A 177 31.03 16.52 -3.30
C GLY A 177 31.18 16.20 -1.81
N GLU A 178 30.10 16.24 -1.02
CA GLU A 178 30.14 15.86 0.40
C GLU A 178 30.20 14.33 0.58
N THR A 179 30.65 13.91 1.76
CA THR A 179 30.68 12.51 2.17
C THR A 179 29.58 12.27 3.20
N VAL A 180 28.72 11.26 2.97
CA VAL A 180 27.83 10.72 4.00
C VAL A 180 28.56 9.64 4.79
N LYS A 181 28.38 9.64 6.11
CA LYS A 181 28.86 8.59 7.01
C LYS A 181 27.68 7.81 7.56
N PHE A 182 27.46 6.61 7.04
CA PHE A 182 26.45 5.70 7.53
C PHE A 182 26.96 4.92 8.75
N THR A 183 26.28 5.07 9.90
CA THR A 183 26.48 4.21 11.06
C THR A 183 25.59 2.98 10.96
N VAL A 184 26.21 1.83 10.68
CA VAL A 184 25.59 0.53 10.47
C VAL A 184 25.40 -0.19 11.81
N LYS A 185 24.18 -0.59 12.11
CA LYS A 185 23.84 -1.35 13.34
C LYS A 185 23.01 -2.58 13.01
N ALA A 186 23.35 -3.69 13.65
CA ALA A 186 22.43 -4.81 13.81
C ALA A 186 21.49 -4.49 14.98
N LEU A 187 20.20 -4.79 14.85
CA LEU A 187 19.23 -4.60 15.91
C LEU A 187 18.57 -5.94 16.25
N LYS A 188 18.47 -6.26 17.53
CA LYS A 188 17.66 -7.35 18.09
C LYS A 188 16.49 -6.73 18.84
N ASP A 189 15.27 -6.95 18.35
CA ASP A 189 14.04 -6.38 18.92
C ASP A 189 14.11 -4.85 19.06
N GLY A 190 14.72 -4.20 18.06
CA GLY A 190 14.92 -2.74 18.01
C GLY A 190 16.07 -2.21 18.86
N LYS A 191 16.73 -3.06 19.66
CA LYS A 191 17.90 -2.68 20.47
C LYS A 191 19.19 -3.03 19.74
N ASP A 192 20.20 -2.19 19.92
CA ASP A 192 21.52 -2.38 19.31
C ASP A 192 22.14 -3.73 19.71
N LEU A 193 22.41 -4.57 18.72
CA LEU A 193 23.08 -5.86 18.88
C LEU A 193 24.56 -5.65 18.58
N LYS A 194 25.39 -5.64 19.62
CA LYS A 194 26.83 -5.43 19.49
C LYS A 194 27.50 -6.67 18.91
N GLY A 195 28.42 -6.45 17.95
CA GLY A 195 29.21 -7.50 17.30
C GLY A 195 28.53 -8.14 16.09
N GLY A 196 29.23 -9.10 15.49
CA GLY A 196 28.85 -9.74 14.23
C GLY A 196 29.49 -9.08 13.00
N ASN A 197 29.35 -9.74 11.85
CA ASN A 197 29.90 -9.29 10.58
C ASN A 197 28.77 -8.78 9.68
N ALA A 198 28.92 -7.57 9.13
CA ALA A 198 28.00 -7.02 8.15
C ALA A 198 28.65 -6.96 6.77
N THR A 199 27.90 -7.36 5.74
CA THR A 199 28.19 -7.02 4.34
C THR A 199 27.17 -5.99 3.90
N VAL A 200 27.61 -4.75 3.68
CA VAL A 200 26.76 -3.62 3.30
C VAL A 200 26.88 -3.41 1.80
N TYR A 201 25.78 -3.47 1.07
CA TYR A 201 25.73 -3.27 -0.38
C TYR A 201 25.25 -1.87 -0.69
N ILE A 202 25.92 -1.20 -1.61
CA ILE A 202 25.67 0.20 -1.97
C ILE A 202 25.10 0.30 -3.37
N TYR A 203 24.03 1.08 -3.48
CA TYR A 203 23.36 1.40 -4.72
C TYR A 203 23.37 2.92 -4.91
N LYS A 204 23.88 3.39 -6.04
CA LYS A 204 23.83 4.81 -6.44
C LYS A 204 22.79 4.94 -7.54
N ASN A 205 21.78 5.79 -7.32
CA ASN A 205 20.65 5.99 -8.23
C ASN A 205 19.97 4.66 -8.65
N GLY A 206 19.81 3.75 -7.70
CA GLY A 206 19.18 2.43 -7.94
C GLY A 206 20.05 1.43 -8.72
N ILE A 207 21.36 1.72 -8.89
CA ILE A 207 22.33 0.86 -9.57
C ILE A 207 23.37 0.39 -8.55
N TYR A 208 23.64 -0.92 -8.49
CA TYR A 208 24.65 -1.47 -7.59
C TYR A 208 26.05 -0.96 -7.96
N THR A 209 26.81 -0.46 -6.99
CA THR A 209 28.15 0.10 -7.20
C THR A 209 29.25 -0.57 -6.40
N GLY A 210 28.91 -1.37 -5.38
CA GLY A 210 29.92 -2.03 -4.56
C GLY A 210 29.39 -2.45 -3.20
N LYS A 211 30.29 -2.96 -2.36
CA LYS A 211 29.99 -3.41 -1.01
C LYS A 211 31.12 -3.11 -0.04
N HIS A 212 30.79 -3.06 1.25
CA HIS A 212 31.70 -2.92 2.37
C HIS A 212 31.54 -4.11 3.32
N SER A 213 32.65 -4.59 3.89
CA SER A 213 32.66 -5.63 4.90
C SER A 213 33.05 -5.03 6.24
N LEU A 214 32.22 -5.20 7.27
CA LEU A 214 32.41 -4.61 8.59
C LEU A 214 32.41 -5.70 9.66
N ASP A 215 33.33 -5.60 10.60
CA ASP A 215 33.23 -6.23 11.91
C ASP A 215 32.56 -5.22 12.86
N LEU A 216 31.28 -5.44 13.17
CA LEU A 216 30.45 -4.53 13.97
C LEU A 216 30.93 -4.41 15.43
N SER A 217 31.92 -5.21 15.85
CA SER A 217 32.60 -5.03 17.15
C SER A 217 33.70 -3.96 17.09
N LYS A 218 34.24 -3.65 15.91
CA LYS A 218 35.36 -2.74 15.68
C LYS A 218 34.95 -1.45 14.99
N SER A 219 34.25 -1.57 13.86
CA SER A 219 33.80 -0.44 13.04
C SER A 219 32.37 -0.64 12.59
N SER A 220 31.61 0.44 12.63
CA SER A 220 30.23 0.51 12.14
C SER A 220 30.04 1.56 11.06
N ILE A 221 31.11 2.21 10.59
CA ILE A 221 30.99 3.33 9.65
C ILE A 221 31.23 2.87 8.22
N VAL A 222 30.33 3.28 7.32
CA VAL A 222 30.50 3.22 5.87
C VAL A 222 30.43 4.64 5.32
N GLU A 223 31.46 5.05 4.58
CA GLU A 223 31.51 6.36 3.95
C GLU A 223 31.15 6.26 2.47
N GLU A 224 30.27 7.15 2.00
CA GLU A 224 29.87 7.20 0.60
C GLU A 224 29.79 8.65 0.09
N LYS A 225 29.91 8.81 -1.22
CA LYS A 225 29.88 10.10 -1.89
C LYS A 225 29.25 10.00 -3.27
N MET A 226 28.65 11.09 -3.72
CA MET A 226 28.12 11.28 -5.07
C MET A 226 28.82 12.43 -5.78
N ASN A 227 29.08 12.24 -7.07
CA ASN A 227 29.64 13.27 -7.97
C ASN A 227 28.57 13.88 -8.90
N VAL A 228 27.33 13.41 -8.81
CA VAL A 228 26.17 13.91 -9.56
C VAL A 228 24.94 13.95 -8.64
N PRO A 229 23.96 14.83 -8.90
CA PRO A 229 22.71 14.83 -8.15
C PRO A 229 22.03 13.46 -8.15
N GLY A 230 21.54 13.01 -7.00
CA GLY A 230 21.00 11.66 -6.88
C GLY A 230 20.91 11.12 -5.47
N PHE A 231 20.86 9.79 -5.35
CA PHE A 231 20.70 9.09 -4.09
C PHE A 231 21.71 7.95 -3.93
N VAL A 232 22.16 7.76 -2.69
CA VAL A 232 22.84 6.54 -2.23
C VAL A 232 21.87 5.76 -1.36
N VAL A 233 21.77 4.46 -1.58
CA VAL A 233 20.93 3.54 -0.79
C VAL A 233 21.78 2.34 -0.37
N ALA A 234 21.65 1.94 0.90
CA ALA A 234 22.35 0.81 1.49
C ALA A 234 21.38 -0.32 1.85
N THR A 235 21.80 -1.57 1.59
CA THR A 235 21.19 -2.80 2.13
C THR A 235 22.27 -3.62 2.84
N ALA A 236 21.91 -4.61 3.66
CA ALA A 236 22.92 -5.43 4.32
C ALA A 236 22.53 -6.89 4.53
N ASP A 237 23.55 -7.74 4.50
CA ASP A 237 23.56 -9.04 5.16
C ASP A 237 24.27 -8.90 6.50
N ILE A 238 23.72 -9.51 7.57
CA ILE A 238 24.39 -9.56 8.88
C ILE A 238 24.48 -11.00 9.35
N VAL A 239 25.69 -11.43 9.67
CA VAL A 239 26.02 -12.72 10.28
C VAL A 239 26.44 -12.50 11.73
N TYR A 240 25.72 -13.11 12.66
CA TYR A 240 25.99 -13.04 14.10
C TYR A 240 26.11 -14.45 14.66
N ASN A 241 27.20 -14.75 15.38
CA ASN A 241 27.53 -16.09 15.88
C ASN A 241 27.40 -17.20 14.81
N GLY A 242 27.93 -16.95 13.61
CA GLY A 242 27.88 -17.90 12.48
C GLY A 242 26.52 -18.03 11.78
N LYS A 243 25.46 -17.36 12.26
CA LYS A 243 24.13 -17.40 11.66
C LYS A 243 23.80 -16.09 10.94
N LYS A 244 23.32 -16.19 9.70
CA LYS A 244 22.77 -15.04 8.96
C LYS A 244 21.44 -14.62 9.59
N ILE A 245 21.43 -13.47 10.28
CA ILE A 245 20.28 -12.92 11.01
C ILE A 245 19.54 -11.82 10.24
N VAL A 246 20.23 -11.13 9.33
CA VAL A 246 19.64 -10.16 8.39
C VAL A 246 20.08 -10.52 6.98
N SER A 247 19.17 -10.42 6.02
CA SER A 247 19.46 -10.67 4.61
C SER A 247 19.08 -9.47 3.76
N ASN A 248 19.98 -9.11 2.84
CA ASN A 248 19.75 -8.21 1.73
C ASN A 248 18.81 -8.90 0.73
N VAL A 249 17.53 -8.87 1.03
CA VAL A 249 16.47 -9.22 0.09
C VAL A 249 15.86 -7.93 -0.47
N TRP A 250 15.29 -8.02 -1.66
CA TRP A 250 14.63 -6.88 -2.29
C TRP A 250 13.59 -6.24 -1.35
N GLY A 251 13.71 -4.93 -1.10
CA GLY A 251 12.92 -4.19 -0.10
C GLY A 251 13.52 -4.09 1.31
N ALA A 252 14.75 -4.57 1.55
CA ALA A 252 15.46 -4.49 2.83
C ALA A 252 16.50 -3.34 2.85
N GLN A 253 16.09 -2.14 2.45
CA GLN A 253 16.90 -0.94 2.60
C GLN A 253 17.09 -0.63 4.09
N ILE A 254 18.33 -0.30 4.44
CA ILE A 254 18.72 -0.04 5.83
C ILE A 254 19.19 1.40 6.03
N GLY A 255 19.58 2.10 4.96
CA GLY A 255 20.06 3.49 4.96
C GLY A 255 19.92 4.12 3.58
N ALA A 256 19.77 5.44 3.54
CA ALA A 256 19.78 6.21 2.30
C ALA A 256 20.18 7.67 2.55
N ALA A 257 20.70 8.34 1.52
CA ALA A 257 21.05 9.75 1.53
C ALA A 257 20.85 10.37 0.15
N GLY A 258 20.31 11.59 0.11
CA GLY A 258 20.12 12.39 -1.10
C GLY A 258 21.24 13.42 -1.27
N PHE A 259 21.69 13.64 -2.51
CA PHE A 259 22.77 14.55 -2.88
C PHE A 259 22.28 15.56 -3.91
N SER A 260 22.34 16.86 -3.58
CA SER A 260 21.86 17.99 -4.40
C SER A 260 20.50 17.69 -5.05
N VAL A 261 19.55 17.20 -4.25
CA VAL A 261 18.29 16.62 -4.72
C VAL A 261 17.40 17.63 -5.47
N ASP A 262 17.55 18.92 -5.18
CA ASP A 262 16.95 20.07 -5.85
C ASP A 262 17.45 20.27 -7.29
N GLN A 263 18.59 19.69 -7.64
CA GLN A 263 19.20 19.76 -8.97
C GLN A 263 18.89 18.55 -9.85
N ILE A 264 18.14 17.56 -9.33
CA ILE A 264 17.74 16.39 -10.12
C ILE A 264 16.73 16.81 -11.18
N LYS A 265 17.08 16.60 -12.45
CA LYS A 265 16.22 16.87 -13.61
C LYS A 265 15.71 15.58 -14.23
N ALA A 266 14.52 15.60 -14.82
CA ALA A 266 14.04 14.48 -15.65
C ALA A 266 15.07 14.13 -16.74
N GLY A 267 15.22 12.84 -17.04
CA GLY A 267 16.22 12.35 -17.98
C GLY A 267 16.01 12.87 -19.40
N LYS A 268 14.76 13.13 -19.79
CA LYS A 268 14.41 13.84 -21.02
C LYS A 268 13.42 14.97 -20.68
N PRO A 269 13.48 16.12 -21.37
CA PRO A 269 12.55 17.22 -21.14
C PRO A 269 11.13 16.87 -21.61
N ALA A 270 10.14 17.66 -21.22
CA ALA A 270 8.81 17.56 -21.80
C ALA A 270 8.84 17.85 -23.31
N PRO A 271 8.14 17.07 -24.15
CA PRO A 271 7.91 17.41 -25.56
C PRO A 271 7.21 18.76 -25.67
N ALA A 272 7.58 19.56 -26.67
CA ALA A 272 7.01 20.90 -26.86
C ALA A 272 5.49 20.86 -27.11
N ASP A 273 5.02 19.82 -27.79
CA ASP A 273 3.62 19.57 -28.14
C ASP A 273 2.90 18.67 -27.12
N LEU A 274 3.45 18.44 -25.90
CA LEU A 274 2.92 17.45 -24.97
C LEU A 274 1.43 17.66 -24.66
N LEU A 275 1.05 18.88 -24.27
CA LEU A 275 -0.35 19.18 -23.93
C LEU A 275 -1.24 19.19 -25.18
N ASP A 276 -0.77 19.81 -26.26
CA ASP A 276 -1.51 19.91 -27.52
C ASP A 276 -1.81 18.53 -28.10
N TYR A 277 -0.86 17.60 -28.02
CA TYR A 277 -1.04 16.20 -28.39
C TYR A 277 -2.20 15.59 -27.60
N TRP A 278 -2.18 15.66 -26.26
CA TRP A 278 -3.23 15.03 -25.44
C TRP A 278 -4.59 15.70 -25.58
N HIS A 279 -4.65 17.03 -25.71
CA HIS A 279 -5.89 17.74 -25.98
C HIS A 279 -6.44 17.40 -27.38
N GLY A 280 -5.56 17.26 -28.38
CA GLY A 280 -5.91 16.81 -29.73
C GLY A 280 -6.47 15.38 -29.74
N GLU A 281 -5.81 14.45 -29.06
CA GLU A 281 -6.26 13.06 -28.95
C GLU A 281 -7.60 12.95 -28.17
N PHE A 282 -7.81 13.80 -27.17
CA PHE A 282 -9.09 13.89 -26.47
C PHE A 282 -10.22 14.47 -27.33
N ALA A 283 -9.94 15.52 -28.10
CA ALA A 283 -10.89 16.07 -29.06
C ALA A 283 -11.26 15.04 -30.13
N LYS A 284 -10.26 14.30 -30.64
CA LYS A 284 -10.46 13.16 -31.55
C LYS A 284 -11.37 12.10 -30.93
N LEU A 285 -11.10 11.69 -29.69
CA LEU A 285 -11.92 10.71 -28.97
C LEU A 285 -13.38 11.17 -28.86
N ASN A 286 -13.62 12.44 -28.54
CA ASN A 286 -14.97 13.02 -28.44
C ASN A 286 -15.70 13.13 -29.78
N LYS A 287 -14.96 13.35 -30.87
CA LYS A 287 -15.52 13.41 -32.22
C LYS A 287 -15.88 12.02 -32.75
N GLU A 288 -15.00 11.04 -32.56
CA GLU A 288 -15.11 9.72 -33.20
C GLU A 288 -15.95 8.73 -32.39
N ILE A 289 -15.92 8.83 -31.05
CA ILE A 289 -16.53 7.83 -30.16
C ILE A 289 -17.54 8.53 -29.23
N PRO A 290 -18.86 8.32 -29.44
CA PRO A 290 -19.88 8.77 -28.51
C PRO A 290 -19.57 8.28 -27.10
N ALA A 291 -19.65 9.15 -26.11
CA ALA A 291 -19.20 8.79 -24.76
C ALA A 291 -20.07 7.72 -24.09
N ASN A 292 -21.35 7.62 -24.46
CA ASN A 292 -22.31 6.62 -23.97
C ASN A 292 -22.24 6.44 -22.45
N PHE A 293 -22.30 7.56 -21.70
CA PHE A 293 -22.17 7.56 -20.26
C PHE A 293 -23.29 6.75 -19.60
N GLN A 294 -22.91 5.75 -18.80
CA GLN A 294 -23.81 4.95 -17.99
C GLN A 294 -23.47 5.15 -16.51
N LYS A 295 -24.32 5.90 -15.79
CA LYS A 295 -24.20 6.11 -14.35
C LYS A 295 -25.23 5.25 -13.62
N LYS A 296 -24.77 4.33 -12.77
CA LYS A 296 -25.61 3.42 -11.99
C LYS A 296 -25.36 3.59 -10.50
N LEU A 297 -26.41 3.75 -9.70
CA LEU A 297 -26.30 3.70 -8.24
C LEU A 297 -25.96 2.27 -7.80
N VAL A 298 -24.83 2.09 -7.12
CA VAL A 298 -24.37 0.77 -6.65
C VAL A 298 -24.51 0.58 -5.15
N ASN A 299 -24.52 1.67 -4.37
CA ASN A 299 -24.70 1.62 -2.92
C ASN A 299 -25.21 2.98 -2.43
N ALA A 300 -26.19 2.98 -1.52
CA ALA A 300 -26.73 4.18 -0.88
C ALA A 300 -26.77 4.03 0.65
N ASN A 301 -25.89 3.25 1.26
CA ASN A 301 -25.80 3.11 2.71
C ASN A 301 -24.94 4.21 3.32
N GLY A 302 -25.27 4.62 4.55
CA GLY A 302 -24.58 5.71 5.25
C GLY A 302 -24.89 7.09 4.65
N ASN A 303 -23.91 8.00 4.74
CA ASN A 303 -24.07 9.42 4.42
C ASN A 303 -23.76 9.78 2.96
N HIS A 304 -23.47 8.80 2.11
CA HIS A 304 -23.08 9.01 0.71
C HIS A 304 -23.82 8.09 -0.24
N ASN A 305 -24.07 8.58 -1.45
CA ASN A 305 -24.45 7.76 -2.59
C ASN A 305 -23.19 7.38 -3.37
N ARG A 306 -23.05 6.11 -3.72
CA ARG A 306 -21.97 5.59 -4.55
C ARG A 306 -22.53 5.15 -5.88
N TYR A 307 -21.99 5.72 -6.94
CA TYR A 307 -22.31 5.40 -8.32
C TYR A 307 -21.12 4.74 -9.01
N GLN A 308 -21.40 3.84 -9.95
CA GLN A 308 -20.48 3.43 -10.98
C GLN A 308 -20.78 4.24 -12.24
N LEU A 309 -19.73 4.77 -12.87
CA LEU A 309 -19.77 5.41 -14.18
C LEU A 309 -18.99 4.52 -15.16
N ILE A 310 -19.57 4.31 -16.33
CA ILE A 310 -18.93 3.64 -17.46
C ILE A 310 -19.07 4.56 -18.68
N CYS A 311 -18.02 4.69 -19.47
CA CYS A 311 -18.07 5.37 -20.76
C CYS A 311 -17.20 4.68 -21.80
N ASP A 312 -17.53 4.92 -23.07
CA ASP A 312 -16.84 4.31 -24.20
C ASP A 312 -15.51 5.01 -24.48
N ASN A 313 -14.56 4.25 -25.02
CA ASN A 313 -13.21 4.70 -25.35
C ASN A 313 -12.74 3.98 -26.63
N PHE A 314 -11.59 4.37 -27.18
CA PHE A 314 -11.09 3.86 -28.46
C PHE A 314 -10.98 2.32 -28.52
N GLY A 315 -11.27 1.77 -29.70
CA GLY A 315 -11.17 0.34 -29.99
C GLY A 315 -12.14 -0.50 -29.16
N GLY A 316 -13.36 0.00 -28.93
CA GLY A 316 -14.42 -0.71 -28.19
C GLY A 316 -14.15 -0.88 -26.68
N THR A 317 -13.10 -0.23 -26.16
CA THR A 317 -12.77 -0.31 -24.73
C THR A 317 -13.68 0.59 -23.90
N LYS A 318 -13.71 0.37 -22.58
CA LYS A 318 -14.48 1.18 -21.63
C LYS A 318 -13.54 1.84 -20.62
N THR A 319 -13.94 3.01 -20.14
CA THR A 319 -13.38 3.63 -18.94
C THR A 319 -14.39 3.49 -17.80
N TYR A 320 -13.89 3.16 -16.61
CA TYR A 320 -14.70 2.97 -15.41
C TYR A 320 -14.33 4.00 -14.35
N ALA A 321 -15.32 4.50 -13.63
CA ALA A 321 -15.10 5.32 -12.45
C ALA A 321 -16.11 5.03 -11.35
N THR A 322 -15.71 5.29 -10.11
CA THR A 322 -16.62 5.36 -8.96
C THR A 322 -16.83 6.81 -8.59
N ILE A 323 -18.09 7.22 -8.42
CA ILE A 323 -18.45 8.56 -7.95
C ILE A 323 -19.12 8.42 -6.59
N ILE A 324 -18.58 9.08 -5.57
CA ILE A 324 -19.17 9.13 -4.24
C ILE A 324 -19.63 10.56 -3.98
N VAL A 325 -20.92 10.72 -3.70
CA VAL A 325 -21.57 12.03 -3.50
C VAL A 325 -22.18 12.07 -2.10
N PRO A 326 -21.98 13.13 -1.30
CA PRO A 326 -22.69 13.31 -0.05
C PRO A 326 -24.21 13.34 -0.26
N LYS A 327 -24.98 12.69 0.62
CA LYS A 327 -26.46 12.69 0.53
C LYS A 327 -27.11 13.97 1.00
N LYS A 328 -26.45 14.67 1.92
CA LYS A 328 -26.97 15.93 2.45
C LYS A 328 -27.13 16.88 1.26
N PRO A 329 -28.28 17.60 1.14
CA PRO A 329 -28.42 18.60 0.11
C PRO A 329 -27.32 19.65 0.20
N GLY A 330 -26.68 19.96 -0.91
CA GLY A 330 -25.59 20.93 -0.93
C GLY A 330 -24.81 20.92 -2.24
N LYS A 331 -23.89 21.88 -2.33
CA LYS A 331 -22.85 21.97 -3.35
C LYS A 331 -21.52 21.64 -2.69
N TYR A 332 -20.73 20.81 -3.36
CA TYR A 332 -19.53 20.23 -2.78
C TYR A 332 -18.31 20.42 -3.68
N PRO A 333 -17.12 20.58 -3.09
CA PRO A 333 -15.88 20.48 -3.83
C PRO A 333 -15.70 19.05 -4.36
N MET A 334 -14.85 18.88 -5.36
CA MET A 334 -14.60 17.58 -5.98
C MET A 334 -13.13 17.18 -5.95
N ILE A 335 -12.88 15.91 -5.66
CA ILE A 335 -11.55 15.31 -5.62
C ILE A 335 -11.46 14.19 -6.66
N PHE A 336 -10.53 14.32 -7.59
CA PHE A 336 -10.17 13.28 -8.55
C PHE A 336 -9.04 12.40 -8.00
N THR A 337 -9.20 11.10 -8.19
CA THR A 337 -8.22 10.11 -7.73
C THR A 337 -8.09 8.99 -8.75
N VAL A 338 -6.91 8.40 -8.79
CA VAL A 338 -6.64 7.16 -9.53
C VAL A 338 -6.07 6.16 -8.53
N PRO A 339 -6.50 4.89 -8.54
CA PRO A 339 -5.99 3.90 -7.60
C PRO A 339 -4.50 3.61 -7.88
N PRO A 340 -3.74 3.17 -6.86
CA PRO A 340 -2.44 2.55 -7.04
C PRO A 340 -2.50 1.38 -8.04
N ALA A 341 -1.34 1.01 -8.60
CA ALA A 341 -1.25 -0.10 -9.53
C ALA A 341 -1.78 -1.40 -8.90
N GLY A 342 -2.61 -2.14 -9.64
CA GLY A 342 -3.21 -3.40 -9.18
C GLY A 342 -4.72 -3.35 -8.97
N ASN A 343 -5.33 -4.51 -8.74
CA ASN A 343 -6.80 -4.66 -8.67
C ASN A 343 -7.38 -4.45 -7.26
N ALA A 344 -6.56 -3.99 -6.29
CA ALA A 344 -7.03 -3.77 -4.93
C ALA A 344 -8.00 -2.59 -4.83
N VAL A 345 -9.01 -2.72 -3.96
CA VAL A 345 -9.85 -1.58 -3.55
C VAL A 345 -8.99 -0.64 -2.72
N PHE A 346 -8.99 0.64 -3.10
CA PHE A 346 -8.16 1.66 -2.47
C PHE A 346 -9.03 2.71 -1.80
N SER A 347 -8.67 3.06 -0.57
CA SER A 347 -9.24 4.17 0.19
C SER A 347 -8.08 5.05 0.66
N TYR A 348 -8.23 6.36 0.53
CA TYR A 348 -7.33 7.29 1.18
C TYR A 348 -7.52 7.24 2.70
N PRO A 349 -6.44 7.46 3.48
CA PRO A 349 -6.52 7.54 4.93
C PRO A 349 -7.23 8.82 5.42
N THR A 350 -7.17 9.92 4.66
CA THR A 350 -7.84 11.19 4.98
C THR A 350 -9.34 11.11 4.69
N ASP A 351 -10.16 11.57 5.64
CA ASP A 351 -11.61 11.66 5.45
C ASP A 351 -12.00 12.94 4.71
N PHE A 352 -12.38 12.79 3.44
CA PHE A 352 -12.98 13.85 2.63
C PHE A 352 -14.50 13.65 2.49
N SER A 353 -15.18 13.42 3.62
CA SER A 353 -16.61 13.12 3.66
C SER A 353 -17.50 14.28 3.16
N ASN A 354 -17.01 15.52 3.19
CA ASN A 354 -17.67 16.70 2.65
C ASN A 354 -17.24 17.07 1.21
N ALA A 355 -16.73 16.11 0.44
CA ALA A 355 -16.38 16.30 -0.97
C ALA A 355 -16.98 15.20 -1.85
N ILE A 356 -17.24 15.54 -3.11
CA ILE A 356 -17.49 14.55 -4.16
C ILE A 356 -16.16 13.86 -4.46
N ARG A 357 -16.14 12.53 -4.45
CA ARG A 357 -14.95 11.75 -4.78
C ARG A 357 -15.15 11.01 -6.08
N VAL A 358 -14.30 11.27 -7.05
CA VAL A 358 -14.29 10.59 -8.34
C VAL A 358 -13.01 9.76 -8.43
N THR A 359 -13.14 8.44 -8.38
CA THR A 359 -12.03 7.50 -8.54
C THR A 359 -12.07 6.87 -9.92
N ILE A 360 -11.11 7.21 -10.76
CA ILE A 360 -11.03 6.80 -12.16
C ILE A 360 -10.13 5.56 -12.25
N ALA A 361 -10.63 4.50 -12.87
CA ALA A 361 -9.85 3.28 -13.07
C ALA A 361 -8.90 3.41 -14.27
N VAL A 362 -7.69 2.87 -14.13
CA VAL A 362 -6.70 2.79 -15.23
C VAL A 362 -7.00 1.62 -16.18
N PHE A 363 -7.70 0.59 -15.69
CA PHE A 363 -8.05 -0.63 -16.41
C PHE A 363 -9.42 -1.15 -15.97
N ASP A 364 -9.93 -2.18 -16.63
CA ASP A 364 -11.22 -2.80 -16.29
C ASP A 364 -11.22 -3.34 -14.85
N ARG A 365 -12.07 -2.80 -13.97
CA ARG A 365 -12.15 -3.20 -12.56
C ARG A 365 -13.19 -4.29 -12.31
N THR A 366 -13.82 -4.82 -13.35
CA THR A 366 -14.87 -5.84 -13.27
C THR A 366 -14.32 -7.26 -13.26
N PHE A 367 -13.01 -7.46 -13.11
CA PHE A 367 -12.43 -8.79 -12.97
C PHE A 367 -13.16 -9.58 -11.87
N PRO A 368 -13.84 -10.69 -12.20
CA PRO A 368 -14.68 -11.41 -11.25
C PRO A 368 -13.86 -12.13 -10.16
N SER A 369 -12.54 -12.24 -10.35
CA SER A 369 -11.61 -12.89 -9.44
C SER A 369 -10.19 -12.35 -9.61
N GLN A 370 -9.32 -12.64 -8.62
CA GLN A 370 -7.89 -12.40 -8.72
C GLN A 370 -7.25 -13.20 -9.88
N GLU A 371 -7.78 -14.39 -10.15
CA GLU A 371 -7.35 -15.24 -11.28
C GLU A 371 -7.63 -14.57 -12.62
N ALA A 372 -8.81 -13.96 -12.80
CA ALA A 372 -9.15 -13.22 -14.01
C ALA A 372 -8.20 -12.02 -14.23
N TYR A 373 -7.85 -11.30 -13.15
CA TYR A 373 -6.85 -10.23 -13.21
C TYR A 373 -5.45 -10.76 -13.54
N ASN A 374 -5.04 -11.90 -12.98
CA ASN A 374 -3.75 -12.52 -13.28
C ASN A 374 -3.70 -12.99 -14.74
N LYS A 375 -4.79 -13.59 -15.24
CA LYS A 375 -4.94 -14.01 -16.64
C LYS A 375 -4.86 -12.80 -17.58
N PHE A 376 -5.50 -11.69 -17.25
CA PHE A 376 -5.38 -10.45 -18.01
C PHE A 376 -3.93 -9.96 -18.10
N ASN A 377 -3.14 -10.11 -17.03
CA ASN A 377 -1.72 -9.75 -17.01
C ASN A 377 -0.78 -10.85 -17.54
N SER A 378 -1.32 -11.92 -18.13
CA SER A 378 -0.58 -12.96 -18.82
C SER A 378 -0.86 -12.86 -20.32
N PRO A 379 0.16 -12.72 -21.20
CA PRO A 379 1.59 -12.97 -20.99
C PRO A 379 2.41 -11.74 -20.56
N THR A 380 1.80 -10.57 -20.44
CA THR A 380 2.50 -9.32 -20.13
C THR A 380 1.61 -8.42 -19.26
N TRP A 381 2.23 -7.74 -18.30
CA TRP A 381 1.54 -6.80 -17.44
C TRP A 381 0.93 -5.62 -18.22
N TYR A 382 -0.24 -5.16 -17.78
CA TYR A 382 -0.98 -4.08 -18.46
C TYR A 382 -0.13 -2.84 -18.72
N PHE A 383 0.74 -2.47 -17.77
CA PHE A 383 1.60 -1.29 -17.85
C PHE A 383 2.75 -1.42 -18.88
N TYR A 384 2.88 -2.55 -19.56
CA TYR A 384 3.77 -2.76 -20.70
C TYR A 384 3.01 -3.08 -22.00
N MET A 385 1.69 -3.30 -21.95
CA MET A 385 0.92 -3.65 -23.14
C MET A 385 0.93 -2.52 -24.17
N GLY A 386 1.24 -2.89 -25.41
CA GLY A 386 1.20 -1.96 -26.54
C GLY A 386 2.25 -0.85 -26.51
N ALA A 387 3.29 -0.95 -25.67
CA ALA A 387 4.34 0.06 -25.51
C ALA A 387 5.29 0.23 -26.72
N GLN A 388 4.89 -0.26 -27.90
CA GLN A 388 5.62 -0.06 -29.15
C GLN A 388 5.26 1.26 -29.85
N LYS A 389 4.05 1.79 -29.63
CA LYS A 389 3.57 3.07 -30.18
C LYS A 389 2.75 3.81 -29.13
N ARG A 390 2.70 5.14 -29.21
CA ARG A 390 1.94 5.97 -28.25
C ARG A 390 0.47 5.55 -28.17
N ASN A 391 -0.21 5.46 -29.31
CA ASN A 391 -1.66 5.17 -29.37
C ASN A 391 -2.04 3.71 -29.08
N THR A 392 -1.08 2.78 -29.11
CA THR A 392 -1.28 1.39 -28.67
C THR A 392 -0.93 1.18 -27.21
N TYR A 393 -0.14 2.07 -26.61
CA TYR A 393 0.30 1.92 -25.23
C TYR A 393 -0.88 1.98 -24.27
N TYR A 394 -0.86 1.10 -23.26
CA TYR A 394 -1.99 0.93 -22.36
C TYR A 394 -2.45 2.24 -21.70
N TYR A 395 -1.50 3.04 -21.21
CA TYR A 395 -1.83 4.31 -20.55
C TYR A 395 -2.42 5.37 -21.48
N TYR A 396 -2.37 5.19 -22.81
CA TYR A 396 -3.00 6.13 -23.75
C TYR A 396 -4.50 6.19 -23.55
N LYS A 397 -5.14 5.03 -23.48
CA LYS A 397 -6.58 4.96 -23.21
C LYS A 397 -6.90 5.36 -21.78
N SER A 398 -6.00 5.06 -20.83
CA SER A 398 -6.17 5.46 -19.43
C SER A 398 -6.17 6.98 -19.26
N ILE A 399 -5.23 7.71 -19.87
CA ILE A 399 -5.16 9.18 -19.80
C ILE A 399 -6.38 9.82 -20.46
N LEU A 400 -6.77 9.37 -21.65
CA LEU A 400 -7.99 9.85 -22.31
C LEU A 400 -9.25 9.56 -21.48
N GLY A 401 -9.31 8.39 -20.84
CA GLY A 401 -10.36 8.03 -19.90
C GLY A 401 -10.42 8.97 -18.69
N MET A 402 -9.26 9.35 -18.14
CA MET A 402 -9.19 10.35 -17.06
C MET A 402 -9.77 11.70 -17.52
N MET A 403 -9.38 12.19 -18.70
CA MET A 403 -9.91 13.43 -19.25
C MET A 403 -11.42 13.37 -19.48
N ARG A 404 -11.93 12.27 -20.06
CA ARG A 404 -13.36 12.06 -20.33
C ARG A 404 -14.20 12.01 -19.06
N VAL A 405 -13.72 11.32 -18.02
CA VAL A 405 -14.42 11.25 -16.74
C VAL A 405 -14.36 12.57 -15.97
N MET A 406 -13.23 13.29 -16.01
CA MET A 406 -13.15 14.64 -15.43
C MET A 406 -14.13 15.59 -16.11
N ASP A 407 -14.20 15.57 -17.44
CA ASP A 407 -15.13 16.40 -18.22
C ASP A 407 -16.60 16.10 -17.88
N TYR A 408 -16.97 14.80 -17.84
CA TYR A 408 -18.29 14.38 -17.36
C TYR A 408 -18.58 14.88 -15.95
N ALA A 409 -17.66 14.68 -15.02
CA ALA A 409 -17.88 15.01 -13.63
C ALA A 409 -18.13 16.51 -13.43
N MET A 410 -17.38 17.36 -14.14
CA MET A 410 -17.55 18.81 -14.10
C MET A 410 -18.83 19.31 -14.79
N LYS A 411 -19.40 18.56 -15.74
CA LYS A 411 -20.60 18.98 -16.49
C LYS A 411 -21.90 18.40 -15.94
N GLU A 412 -21.85 17.15 -15.49
CA GLU A 412 -23.04 16.32 -15.28
C GLU A 412 -23.31 15.98 -13.80
N ILE A 413 -22.42 16.37 -12.86
CA ILE A 413 -22.66 16.16 -11.42
C ILE A 413 -23.30 17.42 -10.83
N PRO A 414 -24.62 17.44 -10.58
CA PRO A 414 -25.30 18.64 -10.12
C PRO A 414 -24.90 19.04 -8.70
N GLU A 415 -24.36 18.13 -7.88
CA GLU A 415 -23.89 18.46 -6.53
C GLU A 415 -22.51 19.15 -6.53
N TRP A 416 -21.82 19.25 -7.68
CA TRP A 416 -20.55 19.97 -7.74
C TRP A 416 -20.76 21.49 -7.61
N ASP A 417 -19.89 22.14 -6.85
CA ASP A 417 -19.92 23.59 -6.61
C ASP A 417 -19.48 24.46 -7.80
N GLY A 418 -19.00 23.85 -8.89
CA GLY A 418 -18.59 24.56 -10.09
C GLY A 418 -17.21 25.21 -10.02
N LYS A 419 -16.50 25.13 -8.89
CA LYS A 419 -15.27 25.89 -8.65
C LYS A 419 -14.13 25.04 -8.09
N HIS A 420 -14.38 24.20 -7.08
CA HIS A 420 -13.30 23.60 -6.29
C HIS A 420 -12.94 22.19 -6.73
N LEU A 421 -11.70 22.02 -7.20
CA LEU A 421 -11.18 20.76 -7.73
C LEU A 421 -9.79 20.45 -7.16
N ALA A 422 -9.59 19.22 -6.69
CA ALA A 422 -8.28 18.71 -6.28
C ALA A 422 -7.96 17.37 -6.96
N ALA A 423 -6.68 17.08 -7.16
CA ALA A 423 -6.19 15.76 -7.57
C ALA A 423 -5.34 15.15 -6.45
N ILE A 424 -5.70 13.96 -5.99
CA ILE A 424 -5.00 13.28 -4.90
C ILE A 424 -4.62 11.86 -5.32
N GLY A 425 -3.38 11.49 -5.07
CA GLY A 425 -2.73 10.35 -5.69
C GLY A 425 -1.71 9.65 -4.80
N ARG A 426 -1.64 8.31 -4.82
CA ARG A 426 -0.49 7.53 -4.33
C ARG A 426 0.09 6.61 -5.39
N SER A 427 1.41 6.53 -5.52
CA SER A 427 2.09 5.66 -6.50
C SER A 427 1.57 5.97 -7.91
N GLN A 428 0.98 5.00 -8.64
CA GLN A 428 0.30 5.26 -9.91
C GLN A 428 -0.73 6.40 -9.81
N GLY A 429 -1.47 6.46 -8.70
CA GLY A 429 -2.40 7.55 -8.45
C GLY A 429 -1.70 8.90 -8.32
N GLY A 430 -0.50 8.93 -7.72
CA GLY A 430 0.32 10.13 -7.53
C GLY A 430 0.79 10.71 -8.86
N GLY A 431 1.36 9.85 -9.71
CA GLY A 431 1.71 10.23 -11.08
C GLY A 431 0.48 10.68 -11.87
N SER A 432 -0.64 9.97 -11.75
CA SER A 432 -1.89 10.34 -12.43
C SER A 432 -2.45 11.67 -11.93
N ALA A 433 -2.31 12.00 -10.63
CA ALA A 433 -2.73 13.29 -10.09
C ALA A 433 -1.95 14.46 -10.71
N ILE A 434 -0.64 14.28 -10.92
CA ILE A 434 0.20 15.23 -11.65
C ILE A 434 -0.26 15.36 -13.11
N ILE A 435 -0.46 14.23 -13.80
CA ILE A 435 -0.91 14.19 -15.21
C ILE A 435 -2.27 14.89 -15.38
N MET A 436 -3.27 14.55 -14.55
CA MET A 436 -4.60 15.15 -14.59
C MET A 436 -4.53 16.67 -14.38
N SER A 437 -3.66 17.14 -13.49
CA SER A 437 -3.53 18.57 -13.17
C SER A 437 -2.81 19.36 -14.25
N ALA A 438 -1.89 18.72 -14.98
CA ALA A 438 -1.28 19.31 -16.16
C ALA A 438 -2.30 19.44 -17.31
N LEU A 439 -3.11 18.40 -17.54
CA LEU A 439 -4.10 18.33 -18.62
C LEU A 439 -5.36 19.15 -18.35
N ASN A 440 -5.69 19.40 -17.08
CA ASN A 440 -6.85 20.18 -16.65
C ASN A 440 -6.44 21.26 -15.64
N GLN A 441 -6.22 22.47 -16.15
CA GLN A 441 -5.78 23.63 -15.36
C GLN A 441 -6.86 24.17 -14.40
N LYS A 442 -8.08 23.60 -14.39
CA LYS A 442 -9.09 23.90 -13.36
C LYS A 442 -8.79 23.22 -12.02
N ILE A 443 -7.89 22.23 -11.98
CA ILE A 443 -7.47 21.59 -10.73
C ILE A 443 -6.63 22.57 -9.91
N GLN A 444 -7.07 22.86 -8.70
CA GLN A 444 -6.53 23.93 -7.86
C GLN A 444 -5.47 23.47 -6.86
N CYS A 445 -5.31 22.17 -6.63
CA CYS A 445 -4.19 21.63 -5.87
C CYS A 445 -3.92 20.15 -6.17
N VAL A 446 -2.67 19.73 -5.93
CA VAL A 446 -2.20 18.35 -6.13
C VAL A 446 -1.60 17.80 -4.84
N SER A 447 -2.03 16.61 -4.44
CA SER A 447 -1.32 15.81 -3.44
C SER A 447 -0.85 14.49 -4.06
N ALA A 448 0.47 14.30 -4.13
CA ALA A 448 1.10 13.17 -4.80
C ALA A 448 2.04 12.41 -3.85
N ASP A 449 1.54 11.30 -3.30
CA ASP A 449 2.28 10.42 -2.40
C ASP A 449 3.14 9.42 -3.18
N VAL A 450 4.46 9.45 -3.00
CA VAL A 450 5.44 8.57 -3.67
C VAL A 450 5.09 8.31 -5.14
N PRO A 451 4.96 9.36 -5.98
CA PRO A 451 4.36 9.25 -7.30
C PRO A 451 5.15 8.30 -8.22
N ALA A 452 4.42 7.35 -8.81
CA ALA A 452 4.91 6.53 -9.91
C ALA A 452 4.75 7.30 -11.23
N LEU A 453 5.02 6.63 -12.35
CA LEU A 453 4.98 7.21 -13.70
C LEU A 453 5.99 8.34 -13.91
N CYS A 454 7.01 8.47 -13.05
CA CYS A 454 7.97 9.57 -13.08
C CYS A 454 9.33 9.13 -13.64
N ASP A 455 9.93 10.00 -14.46
CA ASP A 455 11.28 9.89 -15.02
C ASP A 455 11.51 8.58 -15.77
N HIS A 456 10.65 8.26 -16.73
CA HIS A 456 10.74 7.05 -17.57
C HIS A 456 12.07 6.96 -18.33
N ASN A 457 12.67 8.11 -18.65
CA ASN A 457 13.96 8.20 -19.33
C ASN A 457 15.14 8.42 -18.36
N ALA A 458 14.99 8.19 -17.05
CA ALA A 458 16.03 8.37 -16.04
C ALA A 458 17.39 7.73 -16.40
N ARG A 459 17.38 6.63 -17.15
CA ARG A 459 18.58 5.92 -17.64
C ARG A 459 19.51 6.80 -18.46
N THR A 460 18.96 7.75 -19.20
CA THR A 460 19.74 8.71 -20.00
C THR A 460 20.59 9.65 -19.13
N ALA A 461 20.27 9.74 -17.84
CA ALA A 461 21.03 10.46 -16.82
C ALA A 461 21.70 9.51 -15.81
N GLY A 462 21.87 8.22 -16.14
CA GLY A 462 22.54 7.23 -15.30
C GLY A 462 21.76 6.82 -14.04
N ARG A 463 20.42 6.97 -14.03
CA ARG A 463 19.57 6.64 -12.88
C ARG A 463 18.55 5.56 -13.21
N ARG A 464 18.10 4.83 -12.19
CA ARG A 464 16.97 3.90 -12.30
C ARG A 464 15.64 4.70 -12.39
N PRO A 465 14.77 4.39 -13.36
CA PRO A 465 13.49 5.08 -13.50
C PRO A 465 12.50 4.66 -12.41
N GLY A 466 11.52 5.52 -12.15
CA GLY A 466 10.36 5.15 -11.34
C GLY A 466 9.49 4.10 -12.03
N TRP A 467 8.63 3.44 -11.26
CA TRP A 467 7.66 2.48 -11.78
C TRP A 467 6.84 3.11 -12.93
N PRO A 468 6.58 2.39 -14.04
CA PRO A 468 6.75 0.95 -14.24
C PRO A 468 8.08 0.57 -14.87
N GLN A 469 9.03 1.50 -15.05
CA GLN A 469 10.29 1.23 -15.74
C GLN A 469 10.05 0.71 -17.18
N VAL A 470 9.10 1.34 -17.90
CA VAL A 470 8.64 0.93 -19.24
C VAL A 470 9.79 0.79 -20.25
N MET A 471 10.84 1.60 -20.12
CA MET A 471 12.02 1.54 -20.99
C MET A 471 12.98 0.38 -20.66
N ASP A 472 12.84 -0.24 -19.48
CA ASP A 472 13.75 -1.28 -18.99
C ASP A 472 13.18 -2.71 -19.17
N TYR A 473 11.93 -2.87 -19.65
CA TYR A 473 11.25 -4.18 -19.69
C TYR A 473 10.50 -4.48 -20.99
N PRO A 474 10.50 -5.73 -21.48
CA PRO A 474 11.49 -6.77 -21.17
C PRO A 474 12.77 -6.42 -21.93
N LYS A 475 13.93 -6.56 -21.26
CA LYS A 475 15.27 -6.26 -21.81
C LYS A 475 15.58 -6.90 -23.18
N THR A 476 14.76 -7.84 -23.63
CA THR A 476 14.87 -8.59 -24.90
C THR A 476 13.98 -8.07 -26.04
N ALA A 477 13.03 -7.16 -25.78
CA ALA A 477 12.15 -6.62 -26.82
C ALA A 477 12.77 -5.38 -27.47
N LYS A 478 13.26 -5.54 -28.71
CA LYS A 478 13.73 -4.45 -29.58
C LYS A 478 12.68 -3.37 -29.89
N THR A 479 11.44 -3.53 -29.42
CA THR A 479 10.25 -2.82 -29.90
C THR A 479 9.66 -1.83 -28.89
N PHE A 480 10.28 -1.59 -27.73
CA PHE A 480 9.88 -0.51 -26.81
C PHE A 480 10.33 0.84 -27.39
N ALA A 481 9.55 1.32 -28.36
CA ALA A 481 9.76 2.58 -29.09
C ALA A 481 8.65 3.60 -28.79
N VAL A 482 8.02 3.51 -27.62
CA VAL A 482 7.13 4.57 -27.14
C VAL A 482 7.95 5.82 -26.84
N ASP A 483 7.46 6.98 -27.26
CA ASP A 483 7.93 8.26 -26.72
C ASP A 483 7.43 8.37 -25.28
N ALA A 484 8.15 7.72 -24.36
CA ALA A 484 7.79 7.61 -22.94
C ALA A 484 7.58 8.98 -22.30
N GLN A 485 8.21 10.02 -22.86
CA GLN A 485 8.02 11.41 -22.51
C GLN A 485 6.56 11.88 -22.53
N TYR A 486 5.69 11.29 -23.36
CA TYR A 486 4.26 11.61 -23.43
C TYR A 486 3.42 10.97 -22.31
N PHE A 487 4.01 10.05 -21.55
CA PHE A 487 3.37 9.33 -20.44
C PHE A 487 4.04 9.61 -19.08
N ASP A 488 5.11 10.40 -19.10
CA ASP A 488 5.97 10.66 -17.96
C ASP A 488 5.43 11.81 -17.11
N ALA A 489 4.95 11.50 -15.89
CA ALA A 489 4.46 12.47 -14.93
C ALA A 489 5.51 13.54 -14.57
N ALA A 490 6.81 13.25 -14.66
CA ALA A 490 7.85 14.27 -14.46
C ALA A 490 7.84 15.32 -15.58
N ASN A 491 7.43 14.96 -16.80
CA ASN A 491 7.26 15.91 -17.90
C ASN A 491 5.97 16.71 -17.75
N PHE A 492 4.86 16.07 -17.38
CA PHE A 492 3.61 16.76 -17.10
C PHE A 492 3.74 17.76 -15.94
N ALA A 493 4.57 17.46 -14.93
CA ALA A 493 4.83 18.34 -13.81
C ALA A 493 5.27 19.76 -14.25
N ALA A 494 5.96 19.88 -15.38
CA ALA A 494 6.37 21.18 -15.94
C ALA A 494 5.20 22.12 -16.29
N PHE A 495 3.98 21.61 -16.36
CA PHE A 495 2.77 22.35 -16.69
C PHE A 495 1.79 22.47 -15.51
N VAL A 496 2.14 21.95 -14.34
CA VAL A 496 1.32 22.07 -13.12
C VAL A 496 1.62 23.40 -12.44
N LYS A 497 0.64 24.31 -12.46
CA LYS A 497 0.73 25.66 -11.89
C LYS A 497 0.11 25.78 -10.49
N CYS A 498 -0.78 24.87 -10.14
CA CYS A 498 -1.44 24.89 -8.85
C CYS A 498 -0.52 24.39 -7.71
N PRO A 499 -0.80 24.76 -6.44
CA PRO A 499 -0.04 24.28 -5.30
C PRO A 499 0.02 22.75 -5.19
N ALA A 500 1.17 22.22 -4.81
CA ALA A 500 1.41 20.78 -4.74
C ALA A 500 2.15 20.34 -3.46
N VAL A 501 1.70 19.24 -2.87
CA VAL A 501 2.44 18.52 -1.82
C VAL A 501 2.83 17.14 -2.35
N VAL A 502 4.11 16.79 -2.24
CA VAL A 502 4.67 15.52 -2.70
C VAL A 502 5.33 14.80 -1.52
N SER A 503 5.20 13.47 -1.41
CA SER A 503 6.06 12.69 -0.50
C SER A 503 7.09 11.90 -1.28
N VAL A 504 8.22 11.60 -0.62
CA VAL A 504 9.27 10.76 -1.16
C VAL A 504 9.81 9.84 -0.07
N GLY A 505 9.89 8.55 -0.37
CA GLY A 505 10.55 7.57 0.47
C GLY A 505 11.98 7.36 0.01
N PHE A 506 13.00 7.60 0.83
CA PHE A 506 14.39 7.42 0.36
C PHE A 506 14.75 5.93 0.22
N TYR A 507 13.99 5.03 0.85
CA TYR A 507 14.17 3.58 0.73
C TYR A 507 13.28 3.00 -0.39
N ASP A 508 12.53 3.85 -1.09
CA ASP A 508 11.61 3.41 -2.14
C ASP A 508 12.38 2.95 -3.39
N THR A 509 12.25 1.66 -3.71
CA THR A 509 12.87 1.02 -4.87
C THR A 509 11.89 0.71 -6.00
N MET A 510 10.64 1.16 -5.86
CA MET A 510 9.63 1.13 -6.91
C MET A 510 9.50 2.51 -7.55
N CYS A 511 9.21 3.52 -6.73
CA CYS A 511 9.18 4.92 -7.12
C CYS A 511 10.45 5.56 -6.59
N GLU A 512 11.57 5.25 -7.27
CA GLU A 512 12.92 5.66 -6.88
C GLU A 512 12.94 7.15 -6.51
N PRO A 513 13.57 7.54 -5.39
CA PRO A 513 13.49 8.91 -4.88
C PRO A 513 14.00 9.94 -5.89
N ALA A 514 15.00 9.59 -6.71
CA ALA A 514 15.46 10.45 -7.80
C ALA A 514 14.37 10.72 -8.85
N SER A 515 13.52 9.75 -9.17
CA SER A 515 12.41 9.93 -10.11
C SER A 515 11.31 10.83 -9.54
N VAL A 516 11.03 10.72 -8.23
CA VAL A 516 10.08 11.60 -7.53
C VAL A 516 10.61 13.03 -7.48
N TYR A 517 11.90 13.21 -7.17
CA TYR A 517 12.54 14.53 -7.20
C TYR A 517 12.59 15.12 -8.60
N ALA A 518 12.79 14.33 -9.65
CA ALA A 518 12.70 14.81 -11.04
C ALA A 518 11.32 15.41 -11.35
N ALA A 519 10.24 14.76 -10.90
CA ALA A 519 8.89 15.32 -11.05
C ALA A 519 8.66 16.56 -10.17
N PHE A 520 9.04 16.49 -8.89
CA PHE A 520 8.89 17.60 -7.95
C PHE A 520 9.64 18.86 -8.40
N ASN A 521 10.88 18.72 -8.86
CA ASN A 521 11.69 19.83 -9.32
C ASN A 521 11.12 20.47 -10.59
N ASN A 522 10.42 19.70 -11.42
CA ASN A 522 9.75 20.21 -12.62
C ASN A 522 8.44 20.99 -12.33
N LEU A 523 7.78 20.77 -11.18
CA LEU A 523 6.57 21.53 -10.78
C LEU A 523 6.81 23.04 -10.80
N LYS A 524 5.84 23.81 -11.31
CA LYS A 524 5.91 25.27 -11.46
C LYS A 524 5.12 26.04 -10.40
N GLY A 525 4.07 25.45 -9.85
CA GLY A 525 3.31 26.03 -8.73
C GLY A 525 4.07 26.03 -7.41
N GLU A 526 3.47 26.62 -6.38
CA GLU A 526 3.92 26.48 -4.99
C GLU A 526 4.05 24.98 -4.66
N LYS A 527 5.19 24.57 -4.11
CA LYS A 527 5.48 23.14 -3.94
C LYS A 527 6.18 22.85 -2.63
N LYS A 528 5.76 21.76 -1.99
CA LYS A 528 6.35 21.23 -0.77
C LYS A 528 6.62 19.74 -0.92
N ILE A 529 7.79 19.28 -0.48
CA ILE A 529 8.12 17.85 -0.45
C ILE A 529 8.29 17.37 0.99
N ILE A 530 7.72 16.21 1.30
CA ILE A 530 7.83 15.53 2.59
C ILE A 530 8.84 14.40 2.44
N ASN A 531 10.02 14.59 3.02
CA ASN A 531 11.09 13.60 3.00
C ASN A 531 10.85 12.52 4.07
N CYS A 532 10.47 11.34 3.62
CA CYS A 532 10.28 10.18 4.47
C CYS A 532 11.52 9.28 4.38
N ILE A 533 12.56 9.64 5.13
CA ILE A 533 13.93 9.10 4.99
C ILE A 533 13.96 7.57 5.08
N THR A 534 13.27 6.97 6.05
CA THR A 534 13.32 5.53 6.27
C THR A 534 12.23 4.75 5.51
N TYR A 535 11.48 5.41 4.61
CA TYR A 535 10.27 4.82 4.02
C TYR A 535 10.55 4.21 2.66
N GLY A 536 10.12 2.96 2.49
CA GLY A 536 10.03 2.30 1.19
C GLY A 536 8.67 2.54 0.52
N HIS A 537 8.40 1.76 -0.54
CA HIS A 537 7.14 1.87 -1.29
C HIS A 537 5.89 1.37 -0.54
N GLY A 538 6.07 0.66 0.58
CA GLY A 538 4.97 0.08 1.36
C GLY A 538 4.29 1.09 2.30
N TRP A 539 3.20 0.66 2.93
CA TRP A 539 2.48 1.42 3.98
C TRP A 539 3.08 1.23 5.38
N GLY A 540 4.35 0.80 5.48
CA GLY A 540 4.98 0.53 6.77
C GLY A 540 5.23 1.81 7.57
N ASN A 541 5.10 1.74 8.91
CA ASN A 541 5.36 2.79 9.92
C ASN A 541 5.38 4.22 9.37
N ARG A 542 4.27 4.61 8.74
CA ARG A 542 4.16 5.89 8.06
C ARG A 542 3.76 6.93 9.10
N ASP A 543 4.59 7.95 9.24
CA ASP A 543 4.25 9.21 9.89
C ASP A 543 3.16 9.87 9.06
N ASN A 544 2.16 10.39 9.75
CA ASN A 544 0.99 11.01 9.13
C ASN A 544 1.27 12.45 8.67
N THR A 545 2.52 12.90 8.69
CA THR A 545 2.92 14.22 8.19
C THR A 545 2.42 14.50 6.77
N PHE A 546 2.59 13.57 5.83
CA PHE A 546 2.08 13.77 4.46
C PHE A 546 0.54 13.86 4.41
N ASP A 547 -0.15 13.02 5.20
CA ASP A 547 -1.62 13.02 5.24
C ASP A 547 -2.15 14.34 5.83
N LYS A 548 -1.50 14.87 6.87
CA LYS A 548 -1.80 16.18 7.48
C LYS A 548 -1.56 17.33 6.51
N GLU A 549 -0.45 17.31 5.77
CA GLU A 549 -0.15 18.35 4.78
C GLU A 549 -1.09 18.28 3.59
N THR A 550 -1.53 17.09 3.20
CA THR A 550 -2.57 16.88 2.20
C THR A 550 -3.90 17.48 2.66
N GLU A 551 -4.33 17.16 3.87
CA GLU A 551 -5.55 17.72 4.46
C GLU A 551 -5.49 19.25 4.53
N LYS A 552 -4.37 19.80 5.02
CA LYS A 552 -4.14 21.24 5.07
C LYS A 552 -4.24 21.88 3.68
N LEU A 553 -3.55 21.33 2.69
CA LEU A 553 -3.55 21.84 1.32
C LEU A 553 -4.96 21.85 0.73
N VAL A 554 -5.67 20.72 0.83
CA VAL A 554 -7.01 20.54 0.25
C VAL A 554 -8.02 21.46 0.94
N ASN A 555 -8.04 21.48 2.28
CA ASN A 555 -8.97 22.32 3.04
C ASN A 555 -8.70 23.82 2.79
N THR A 556 -7.43 24.23 2.72
CA THR A 556 -7.08 25.63 2.38
C THR A 556 -7.52 25.98 0.96
N THR A 557 -7.44 25.04 0.03
CA THR A 557 -7.87 25.24 -1.36
C THR A 557 -9.39 25.37 -1.46
N PHE A 558 -10.14 24.52 -0.73
CA PHE A 558 -11.61 24.50 -0.76
C PHE A 558 -12.25 25.61 0.08
N ALA A 559 -11.48 26.29 0.93
CA ALA A 559 -11.94 27.45 1.69
C ALA A 559 -11.84 28.79 0.91
N LYS A 560 -11.09 28.85 -0.20
CA LYS A 560 -10.91 30.04 -1.05
C LYS A 560 -12.00 30.13 -2.10
#